data_AF-A0A7Y2YVR5-F1
#
_entry.id   AF-A0A7Y2YVR5-F1
#
_cell.length_a   1.000
_cell.length_b   1.000
_cell.length_c   1.000
_cell.angle_alpha   90.00
_cell.angle_beta   90.00
_cell.angle_gamma   90.00
#
_symmetry.space_group_name_H-M   'P 1'
#
loop_
_entity.id
_entity.type
_entity.pdbx_description
1 polymer ?
#
loop_
_entity_poly.entity_id
_entity_poly.type
_entity_poly.pdbx_seq_one_letter_code
_entity_poly.pdbx_strand_id
1 'polypeptide(L)'
;MTRRAPRAAWVLCLLLSGTLCALWAVRPAAAQTVRGTLVEEGTDRPIPGAFVILENSAGRALSSSLTGSAGTWLLRAPAPGTYRLRADRIGYASFRSDSLVLGEEESATYRLAVAVAPIGLTELAVEGANSQCEVLGEEGLAVYKVWEEARKALAAIVWTGQQPYYRFDAVHYQRILDADGEPVSGAEYEEVRYFGRHPFRSIPTRDLILGGFVQQVSGAIQYYGPDA
;
A
#
# COMPACT_ATOMS: atom_id res chain seq x y z
N MET A 1 -34.35 -27.27 -69.87
CA MET A 1 -33.15 -27.65 -69.07
C MET A 1 -33.05 -26.73 -67.88
N THR A 2 -33.41 -27.21 -66.68
CA THR A 2 -33.52 -26.46 -65.43
C THR A 2 -32.18 -26.49 -64.67
N ARG A 3 -31.59 -25.32 -64.37
CA ARG A 3 -30.35 -25.22 -63.58
C ARG A 3 -30.67 -25.34 -62.09
N ARG A 4 -30.11 -26.36 -61.42
CA ARG A 4 -30.12 -26.55 -59.96
C ARG A 4 -29.20 -25.52 -59.28
N ALA A 5 -29.71 -24.84 -58.25
CA ALA A 5 -28.93 -23.98 -57.37
C ALA A 5 -28.09 -24.80 -56.36
N PRO A 6 -26.89 -24.35 -55.95
CA PRO A 6 -26.04 -25.10 -55.03
C PRO A 6 -26.42 -24.86 -53.57
N ARG A 7 -26.75 -25.94 -52.86
CA ARG A 7 -27.09 -26.00 -51.41
C ARG A 7 -25.89 -25.76 -50.46
N ALA A 8 -24.69 -25.49 -50.99
CA ALA A 8 -23.45 -25.41 -50.20
C ALA A 8 -23.24 -24.07 -49.48
N ALA A 9 -23.92 -22.99 -49.90
CA ALA A 9 -23.74 -21.66 -49.31
C ALA A 9 -24.37 -21.50 -47.92
N TRP A 10 -25.30 -22.37 -47.53
CA TRP A 10 -26.10 -22.19 -46.31
C TRP A 10 -25.42 -22.74 -45.04
N VAL A 11 -24.54 -23.73 -45.17
CA VAL A 11 -23.85 -24.34 -44.01
C VAL A 11 -22.68 -23.50 -43.53
N LEU A 12 -22.00 -22.78 -44.42
CA LEU A 12 -20.85 -21.93 -44.07
C LEU A 12 -21.28 -20.65 -43.31
N CYS A 13 -22.45 -20.08 -43.62
CA CYS A 13 -23.00 -18.91 -42.91
C CYS A 13 -23.41 -19.21 -41.46
N LEU A 14 -23.86 -20.43 -41.16
CA LEU A 14 -24.28 -20.80 -39.81
C LEU A 14 -23.09 -20.98 -38.85
N LEU A 15 -21.94 -21.45 -39.34
CA LEU A 15 -20.72 -21.62 -38.52
C LEU A 15 -19.96 -20.31 -38.29
N LEU A 16 -19.97 -19.38 -39.26
CA LEU A 16 -19.41 -18.03 -39.10
C LEU A 16 -20.28 -17.12 -38.23
N SER A 17 -21.61 -17.32 -38.22
CA SER A 17 -22.53 -16.56 -37.34
C SER A 17 -22.39 -16.97 -35.87
N GLY A 18 -22.21 -18.27 -35.59
CA GLY A 18 -22.04 -18.79 -34.22
C GLY A 18 -20.72 -18.36 -33.56
N THR A 19 -19.65 -18.18 -34.33
CA THR A 19 -18.35 -17.71 -33.81
C THR A 19 -18.29 -16.19 -33.62
N LEU A 20 -19.05 -15.42 -34.40
CA LEU A 20 -19.11 -13.96 -34.24
C LEU A 20 -19.96 -13.52 -33.03
N CYS A 21 -20.99 -14.28 -32.64
CA CYS A 21 -21.78 -14.02 -31.43
C CYS A 21 -21.06 -14.35 -30.11
N ALA A 22 -20.09 -15.27 -30.11
CA ALA A 22 -19.33 -15.63 -28.91
C ALA A 22 -18.30 -14.54 -28.50
N LEU A 23 -17.94 -13.64 -29.42
CA LEU A 23 -17.03 -12.51 -29.18
C LEU A 23 -17.72 -11.26 -28.60
N TRP A 24 -19.05 -11.27 -28.44
CA TRP A 24 -19.84 -10.10 -28.02
C TRP A 24 -20.31 -10.11 -26.56
N ALA A 25 -19.87 -11.08 -25.76
CA ALA A 25 -20.23 -11.17 -24.35
C ALA A 25 -19.09 -10.78 -23.39
N VAL A 26 -18.12 -9.97 -23.84
CA VAL A 26 -17.24 -9.27 -22.89
C VAL A 26 -18.05 -8.11 -22.31
N ARG A 27 -18.84 -8.40 -21.27
CA ARG A 27 -19.43 -7.32 -20.47
C ARG A 27 -18.30 -6.51 -19.85
N PRO A 28 -18.26 -5.18 -20.00
CA PRO A 28 -17.32 -4.38 -19.23
C PRO A 28 -17.58 -4.68 -17.75
N ALA A 29 -16.50 -4.96 -17.01
CA ALA A 29 -16.62 -5.08 -15.57
C ALA A 29 -17.09 -3.73 -15.03
N ALA A 30 -18.35 -3.65 -14.60
CA ALA A 30 -18.93 -2.46 -14.01
C ALA A 30 -18.22 -2.19 -12.67
N ALA A 31 -17.14 -1.40 -12.72
CA ALA A 31 -16.37 -1.03 -11.55
C ALA A 31 -16.96 0.24 -10.95
N GLN A 32 -17.59 0.11 -9.79
CA GLN A 32 -18.08 1.25 -9.01
C GLN A 32 -16.88 2.02 -8.48
N THR A 33 -17.00 3.34 -8.41
CA THR A 33 -15.89 4.19 -8.01
C THR A 33 -16.27 4.98 -6.77
N VAL A 34 -15.60 4.69 -5.65
CA VAL A 34 -15.74 5.43 -4.41
C VAL A 34 -14.57 6.39 -4.30
N ARG A 35 -14.85 7.68 -4.18
CA ARG A 35 -13.82 8.71 -4.05
C ARG A 35 -14.10 9.60 -2.85
N GLY A 36 -13.12 10.36 -2.42
CA GLY A 36 -13.35 11.29 -1.34
C GLY A 36 -12.15 12.05 -0.85
N THR A 37 -12.34 12.70 0.29
CA THR A 37 -11.30 13.39 1.06
C THR A 37 -11.28 12.86 2.49
N LEU A 38 -10.07 12.74 3.04
CA LEU A 38 -9.85 12.44 4.46
C LEU A 38 -9.28 13.69 5.13
N VAL A 39 -9.93 14.14 6.19
CA VAL A 39 -9.60 15.35 6.93
C VAL A 39 -9.52 15.08 8.43
N GLU A 40 -8.76 15.91 9.13
CA GLU A 40 -8.69 15.94 10.58
C GLU A 40 -9.99 16.53 11.16
N GLU A 41 -10.59 15.81 12.11
CA GLU A 41 -11.79 16.26 12.80
C GLU A 41 -11.50 17.54 13.60
N GLY A 42 -12.37 18.55 13.45
CA GLY A 42 -12.29 19.83 14.14
C GLY A 42 -11.44 20.90 13.44
N THR A 43 -10.45 20.53 12.63
CA THR A 43 -9.61 21.49 11.88
C THR A 43 -9.81 21.45 10.38
N ASP A 44 -10.45 20.38 9.87
CA ASP A 44 -10.65 20.12 8.44
C ASP A 44 -9.36 20.07 7.61
N ARG A 45 -8.21 19.94 8.29
CA ARG A 45 -6.91 19.84 7.62
C ARG A 45 -6.83 18.51 6.86
N PRO A 46 -6.40 18.51 5.58
CA PRO A 46 -6.24 17.27 4.84
C PRO A 46 -5.20 16.34 5.46
N ILE A 47 -5.48 15.03 5.46
CA ILE A 47 -4.57 14.02 6.00
C ILE A 47 -3.93 13.24 4.85
N PRO A 48 -2.67 13.51 4.48
CA PRO A 48 -1.96 12.78 3.44
C PRO A 48 -1.37 11.45 3.93
N GLY A 49 -1.21 10.50 3.02
CA GLY A 49 -0.60 9.20 3.27
C GLY A 49 -1.37 8.29 4.24
N ALA A 50 -2.65 8.54 4.44
CA ALA A 50 -3.53 7.63 5.18
C ALA A 50 -3.95 6.47 4.28
N PHE A 51 -4.04 5.28 4.85
CA PHE A 51 -4.39 4.07 4.13
C PHE A 51 -5.91 3.86 4.19
N VAL A 52 -6.57 4.02 3.05
CA VAL A 52 -8.02 3.89 2.90
C VAL A 52 -8.33 2.55 2.25
N ILE A 53 -9.25 1.80 2.84
CA ILE A 53 -9.52 0.40 2.51
C ILE A 53 -11.03 0.24 2.32
N LEU A 54 -11.44 -0.36 1.21
CA LEU A 54 -12.81 -0.82 0.98
C LEU A 54 -12.94 -2.26 1.45
N GLU A 55 -13.84 -2.50 2.40
CA GLU A 55 -14.11 -3.81 2.99
C GLU A 55 -15.50 -4.32 2.60
N ASN A 56 -15.66 -5.63 2.42
CA ASN A 56 -17.00 -6.24 2.33
C ASN A 56 -17.66 -6.39 3.72
N SER A 57 -18.89 -6.91 3.75
CA SER A 57 -19.63 -7.19 4.99
C SER A 57 -18.91 -8.16 5.95
N ALA A 58 -18.01 -9.00 5.45
CA ALA A 58 -17.19 -9.91 6.26
C ALA A 58 -15.87 -9.27 6.76
N GLY A 59 -15.64 -7.98 6.47
CA GLY A 59 -14.41 -7.27 6.85
C GLY A 59 -13.20 -7.59 5.97
N ARG A 60 -13.38 -8.29 4.84
CA ARG A 60 -12.29 -8.57 3.89
C ARG A 60 -12.01 -7.33 3.05
N ALA A 61 -10.74 -6.91 3.04
CA ALA A 61 -10.25 -5.87 2.15
C ALA A 61 -10.38 -6.30 0.67
N LEU A 62 -11.00 -5.45 -0.14
CA LEU A 62 -11.23 -5.68 -1.57
C LEU A 62 -10.38 -4.75 -2.44
N SER A 63 -10.22 -3.50 -2.01
CA SER A 63 -9.44 -2.47 -2.67
C SER A 63 -8.85 -1.54 -1.62
N SER A 64 -7.72 -0.90 -1.92
CA SER A 64 -7.06 0.03 -1.00
C SER A 64 -6.28 1.10 -1.77
N SER A 65 -6.08 2.25 -1.15
CA SER A 65 -5.28 3.35 -1.69
C SER A 65 -4.73 4.24 -0.58
N LEU A 66 -3.73 5.05 -0.92
CA LEU A 66 -3.23 6.10 -0.03
C LEU A 66 -3.86 7.44 -0.38
N THR A 67 -4.13 8.25 0.65
CA THR A 67 -4.55 9.64 0.45
C THR A 67 -3.41 10.49 -0.11
N GLY A 68 -3.72 11.36 -1.07
CA GLY A 68 -2.77 12.33 -1.62
C GLY A 68 -2.51 13.52 -0.70
N SER A 69 -1.72 14.49 -1.16
CA SER A 69 -1.38 15.73 -0.42
C SER A 69 -2.61 16.55 -0.01
N ALA A 70 -3.65 16.55 -0.84
CA ALA A 70 -4.93 17.20 -0.56
C ALA A 70 -5.91 16.31 0.23
N GLY A 71 -5.44 15.20 0.81
CA GLY A 71 -6.27 14.22 1.52
C GLY A 71 -7.19 13.40 0.60
N THR A 72 -7.06 13.54 -0.72
CA THR A 72 -7.93 12.91 -1.71
C THR A 72 -7.60 11.43 -1.92
N TRP A 73 -8.62 10.60 -2.13
CA TRP A 73 -8.46 9.17 -2.39
C TRP A 73 -9.50 8.66 -3.39
N LEU A 74 -9.19 7.51 -3.99
CA LEU A 74 -10.01 6.81 -4.99
C LEU A 74 -9.91 5.30 -4.76
N LEU A 75 -11.04 4.61 -4.78
CA LEU A 75 -11.15 3.16 -4.66
C LEU A 75 -12.14 2.65 -5.70
N ARG A 76 -11.92 1.41 -6.17
CA ARG A 76 -12.88 0.72 -7.05
C ARG A 76 -13.48 -0.47 -6.33
N ALA A 77 -14.81 -0.57 -6.35
CA ALA A 77 -15.48 -1.79 -5.92
C ALA A 77 -15.54 -2.79 -7.10
N PRO A 78 -15.45 -4.09 -6.83
CA PRO A 78 -15.44 -5.10 -7.88
C PRO A 78 -16.83 -5.40 -8.46
N ALA A 79 -17.90 -5.08 -7.73
CA ALA A 79 -19.27 -5.38 -8.09
C ALA A 79 -20.24 -4.48 -7.29
N PRO A 80 -21.53 -4.44 -7.64
CA PRO A 80 -22.55 -3.85 -6.77
C PRO A 80 -22.64 -4.63 -5.46
N GLY A 81 -22.92 -3.93 -4.36
CA GLY A 81 -23.02 -4.58 -3.05
C GLY A 81 -22.92 -3.63 -1.87
N THR A 82 -22.82 -4.22 -0.68
CA THR A 82 -22.65 -3.48 0.58
C THR A 82 -21.21 -3.57 1.06
N TYR A 83 -20.65 -2.42 1.39
CA TYR A 83 -19.26 -2.24 1.78
C TYR A 83 -19.13 -1.37 3.02
N ARG A 84 -17.91 -1.25 3.53
CA ARG A 84 -17.49 -0.24 4.52
C ARG A 84 -16.14 0.33 4.12
N LEU A 85 -15.88 1.56 4.52
CA LEU A 85 -14.56 2.19 4.41
C LEU A 85 -13.85 2.08 5.76
N ARG A 86 -12.59 1.68 5.73
CA ARG A 86 -11.65 1.84 6.85
C ARG A 86 -10.57 2.85 6.44
N ALA A 87 -10.17 3.73 7.36
CA ALA A 87 -9.02 4.60 7.16
C ALA A 87 -8.07 4.50 8.36
N ASP A 88 -6.79 4.25 8.06
CA ASP A 88 -5.74 4.06 9.04
C ASP A 88 -4.56 5.01 8.76
N ARG A 89 -4.15 5.78 9.78
CA ARG A 89 -2.97 6.65 9.73
C ARG A 89 -2.35 6.72 11.11
N ILE A 90 -1.03 6.66 11.19
CA ILE A 90 -0.33 6.83 12.46
C ILE A 90 -0.65 8.20 13.06
N GLY A 91 -0.96 8.21 14.35
CA GLY A 91 -1.32 9.42 15.10
C GLY A 91 -2.78 9.85 14.96
N TYR A 92 -3.60 9.08 14.24
CA TYR A 92 -5.04 9.27 14.12
C TYR A 92 -5.78 8.02 14.55
N ALA A 93 -7.00 8.20 15.06
CA ALA A 93 -7.88 7.09 15.38
C ALA A 93 -8.20 6.27 14.13
N SER A 94 -8.23 4.93 14.27
CA SER A 94 -8.72 4.06 13.19
C SER A 94 -10.19 4.37 12.94
N PHE A 95 -10.51 4.72 11.72
CA PHE A 95 -11.87 5.06 11.32
C PHE A 95 -12.53 3.91 10.58
N ARG A 96 -13.81 3.67 10.87
CA ARG A 96 -14.68 2.81 10.06
C ARG A 96 -16.00 3.52 9.80
N SER A 97 -16.42 3.56 8.54
CA SER A 97 -17.71 4.13 8.16
C SER A 97 -18.87 3.20 8.53
N ASP A 98 -20.07 3.76 8.47
CA ASP A 98 -21.30 2.97 8.31
C ASP A 98 -21.28 2.17 7.00
N SER A 99 -22.21 1.22 6.91
CA SER A 99 -22.39 0.42 5.70
C SER A 99 -22.83 1.30 4.54
N LEU A 100 -22.12 1.19 3.42
CA LEU A 100 -22.43 1.88 2.17
C LEU A 100 -22.92 0.88 1.14
N VAL A 101 -23.94 1.23 0.37
CA VAL A 101 -24.49 0.40 -0.72
C VAL A 101 -24.07 1.03 -2.04
N LEU A 102 -23.49 0.24 -2.94
CA LEU A 102 -23.11 0.66 -4.29
C LEU A 102 -23.90 -0.14 -5.32
N GLY A 103 -24.56 0.55 -6.24
CA GLY A 103 -25.23 0.00 -7.43
C GLY A 103 -24.28 -0.28 -8.59
N GLU A 104 -24.82 -0.65 -9.74
CA GLU A 104 -24.03 -0.81 -10.98
C GLU A 104 -23.51 0.55 -11.46
N GLU A 105 -22.21 0.60 -11.80
CA GLU A 105 -21.53 1.81 -12.31
C GLU A 105 -21.66 3.06 -11.43
N GLU A 106 -22.02 2.88 -10.16
CA GLU A 106 -22.20 3.99 -9.24
C GLU A 106 -20.86 4.67 -8.92
N SER A 107 -20.87 6.00 -8.88
CA SER A 107 -19.77 6.77 -8.32
C SER A 107 -20.22 7.61 -7.13
N ALA A 108 -19.73 7.23 -5.95
CA ALA A 108 -20.05 7.89 -4.70
C ALA A 108 -18.87 8.73 -4.20
N THR A 109 -19.17 9.91 -3.62
CA THR A 109 -18.17 10.82 -3.06
C THR A 109 -18.37 10.95 -1.55
N TYR A 110 -17.29 10.79 -0.78
CA TYR A 110 -17.30 10.84 0.68
C TYR A 110 -16.35 11.89 1.23
N ARG A 111 -16.70 12.43 2.39
CA ARG A 111 -15.79 13.17 3.26
C ARG A 111 -15.68 12.40 4.56
N LEU A 112 -14.48 11.98 4.91
CA LEU A 112 -14.19 11.25 6.13
C LEU A 112 -13.45 12.20 7.07
N ALA A 113 -13.95 12.37 8.29
CA ALA A 113 -13.31 13.15 9.34
C ALA A 113 -12.83 12.20 10.44
N VAL A 114 -11.57 12.34 10.86
CA VAL A 114 -10.96 11.44 11.86
C VAL A 114 -10.26 12.23 12.96
N ALA A 115 -10.48 11.82 14.21
CA ALA A 115 -9.85 12.41 15.37
C ALA A 115 -8.34 12.12 15.42
N VAL A 116 -7.58 13.10 15.90
CA VAL A 116 -6.17 12.91 16.27
C VAL A 116 -6.12 12.01 17.51
N ALA A 117 -5.32 10.96 17.45
CA ALA A 117 -5.10 10.04 18.56
C ALA A 117 -3.60 9.69 18.62
N PRO A 118 -2.75 10.65 18.99
CA PRO A 118 -1.31 10.44 19.00
C PRO A 118 -0.92 9.59 20.21
N ILE A 119 -0.01 8.64 20.00
CA ILE A 119 0.60 7.91 21.12
C ILE A 119 1.75 8.73 21.66
N GLY A 120 1.63 9.15 22.93
CA GLY A 120 2.77 9.64 23.69
C GLY A 120 3.65 8.45 24.10
N LEU A 121 4.89 8.44 23.63
CA LEU A 121 5.88 7.45 24.05
C LEU A 121 6.59 8.00 25.29
N THR A 122 6.49 7.28 26.41
CA THR A 122 7.38 7.46 27.56
C THR A 122 8.76 6.87 27.22
N GLU A 123 9.79 7.28 27.95
CA GLU A 123 11.13 6.69 27.82
C GLU A 123 11.09 5.16 27.89
N LEU A 124 11.75 4.52 26.92
CA LEU A 124 11.86 3.07 26.84
C LEU A 124 13.11 2.63 27.63
N ALA A 125 12.91 2.13 28.85
CA ALA A 125 13.97 1.47 29.62
C ALA A 125 13.96 -0.03 29.33
N VAL A 126 15.08 -0.58 28.86
CA VAL A 126 15.26 -2.03 28.67
C VAL A 126 16.05 -2.55 29.86
N GLU A 127 15.35 -3.17 30.81
CA GLU A 127 15.97 -3.80 31.98
C GLU A 127 16.02 -5.32 31.78
N GLY A 128 17.21 -5.91 31.94
CA GLY A 128 17.40 -7.35 31.84
C GLY A 128 16.95 -8.06 33.11
N ALA A 129 15.71 -8.54 33.16
CA ALA A 129 15.27 -9.46 34.20
C ALA A 129 15.31 -10.91 33.69
N ASN A 130 15.82 -11.84 34.51
CA ASN A 130 15.88 -13.28 34.23
C ASN A 130 14.49 -13.97 34.15
N SER A 131 13.40 -13.21 34.08
CA SER A 131 12.03 -13.71 33.99
C SER A 131 11.61 -13.85 32.53
N GLN A 132 11.79 -15.06 31.99
CA GLN A 132 11.28 -15.42 30.68
C GLN A 132 9.78 -15.73 30.81
N CYS A 133 8.94 -14.93 30.15
CA CYS A 133 7.49 -15.11 30.01
C CYS A 133 6.66 -14.80 31.27
N GLU A 134 6.49 -13.53 31.61
CA GLU A 134 5.35 -13.07 32.40
C GLU A 134 4.38 -12.28 31.51
N VAL A 135 3.07 -12.50 31.68
CA VAL A 135 2.05 -11.78 30.91
C VAL A 135 2.00 -10.35 31.43
N LEU A 136 2.51 -9.41 30.64
CA LEU A 136 2.46 -7.98 30.92
C LEU A 136 1.02 -7.57 31.22
N GLY A 137 0.75 -7.08 32.43
CA GLY A 137 -0.54 -6.57 32.86
C GLY A 137 -0.92 -5.27 32.13
N GLU A 138 -1.03 -4.15 32.85
CA GLU A 138 -1.33 -2.86 32.20
C GLU A 138 -0.25 -2.39 31.21
N GLU A 139 1.00 -2.77 31.41
CA GLU A 139 2.13 -2.52 30.49
C GLU A 139 1.92 -3.17 29.11
N GLY A 140 1.20 -4.29 29.05
CA GLY A 140 0.88 -4.97 27.81
C GLY A 140 -0.04 -4.15 26.90
N LEU A 141 -0.91 -3.32 27.49
CA LEU A 141 -1.80 -2.42 26.75
C LEU A 141 -1.03 -1.26 26.09
N ALA A 142 0.03 -0.77 26.74
CA ALA A 142 0.88 0.28 26.17
C ALA A 142 1.66 -0.26 24.95
N VAL A 143 2.30 -1.43 25.11
CA VAL A 143 2.99 -2.12 24.01
C VAL A 143 2.03 -2.42 22.86
N TYR A 144 0.82 -2.92 23.18
CA TYR A 144 -0.23 -3.16 22.18
C TYR A 144 -0.58 -1.90 21.39
N LYS A 145 -0.81 -0.76 22.05
CA LYS A 145 -1.13 0.50 21.34
C LYS A 145 -0.03 0.88 20.35
N VAL A 146 1.23 0.83 20.77
CA VAL A 146 2.37 1.12 19.89
C VAL A 146 2.43 0.14 18.72
N TRP A 147 2.22 -1.15 19.00
CA TRP A 147 2.16 -2.20 17.98
C TRP A 147 1.04 -1.97 16.97
N GLU A 148 -0.13 -1.51 17.41
CA GLU A 148 -1.24 -1.19 16.52
C GLU A 148 -0.89 -0.04 15.55
N GLU A 149 -0.19 1.01 16.01
CA GLU A 149 0.29 2.08 15.12
C GLU A 149 1.36 1.58 14.14
N ALA A 150 2.30 0.76 14.61
CA ALA A 150 3.32 0.15 13.75
C ALA A 150 2.66 -0.67 12.62
N ARG A 151 1.63 -1.46 12.96
CA ARG A 151 0.85 -2.24 11.99
C ARG A 151 0.13 -1.37 10.96
N LYS A 152 -0.36 -0.17 11.31
CA LYS A 152 -0.93 0.78 10.33
C LYS A 152 0.09 1.16 9.26
N ALA A 153 1.31 1.52 9.66
CA ALA A 153 2.38 1.85 8.72
C ALA A 153 2.82 0.63 7.90
N LEU A 154 3.02 -0.52 8.54
CA LEU A 154 3.43 -1.74 7.85
C LEU A 154 2.40 -2.18 6.80
N ALA A 155 1.10 -2.07 7.10
CA ALA A 155 0.04 -2.37 6.13
C ALA A 155 0.12 -1.47 4.88
N ALA A 156 0.37 -0.17 5.06
CA ALA A 156 0.58 0.76 3.96
C ALA A 156 1.82 0.39 3.13
N ILE A 157 2.94 0.05 3.77
CA ILE A 157 4.19 -0.34 3.11
C ILE A 157 4.00 -1.62 2.28
N VAL A 158 3.43 -2.66 2.88
CA VAL A 158 3.14 -3.93 2.19
C VAL A 158 2.26 -3.70 0.96
N TRP A 159 1.23 -2.86 1.07
CA TRP A 159 0.39 -2.50 -0.07
C TRP A 159 1.17 -1.73 -1.15
N THR A 160 1.99 -0.73 -0.78
CA THR A 160 2.78 0.03 -1.75
C THR A 160 3.78 -0.85 -2.51
N GLY A 161 4.41 -1.82 -1.84
CA GLY A 161 5.35 -2.75 -2.47
C GLY A 161 4.69 -3.72 -3.47
N GLN A 162 3.37 -3.92 -3.39
CA GLN A 162 2.60 -4.68 -4.37
C GLN A 162 2.21 -3.84 -5.59
N GLN A 163 2.29 -2.51 -5.52
CA GLN A 163 1.95 -1.64 -6.65
C GLN A 163 3.09 -1.67 -7.70
N PRO A 164 2.77 -1.83 -9.00
CA PRO A 164 3.78 -1.91 -10.04
C PRO A 164 4.50 -0.58 -10.30
N TYR A 165 3.85 0.55 -10.00
CA TYR A 165 4.37 1.89 -10.27
C TYR A 165 4.01 2.84 -9.12
N TYR A 166 4.88 2.90 -8.10
CA TYR A 166 4.83 3.96 -7.11
C TYR A 166 6.03 4.90 -7.30
N ARG A 167 5.81 6.20 -7.09
CA ARG A 167 6.88 7.21 -7.15
C ARG A 167 7.39 7.46 -5.74
N PHE A 168 8.68 7.27 -5.53
CA PHE A 168 9.36 7.61 -4.29
C PHE A 168 10.20 8.86 -4.53
N ASP A 169 10.04 9.83 -3.64
CA ASP A 169 10.93 10.98 -3.51
C ASP A 169 11.90 10.63 -2.37
N ALA A 170 13.19 10.52 -2.67
CA ALA A 170 14.23 10.03 -1.76
C ALA A 170 15.44 10.98 -1.76
N VAL A 171 16.27 10.86 -0.73
CA VAL A 171 17.50 11.65 -0.59
C VAL A 171 18.66 10.69 -0.40
N HIS A 172 19.64 10.78 -1.29
CA HIS A 172 20.95 10.18 -1.12
C HIS A 172 21.81 11.05 -0.23
N TYR A 173 22.46 10.40 0.73
CA TYR A 173 23.35 11.04 1.68
C TYR A 173 24.71 10.37 1.60
N GLN A 174 25.75 11.17 1.34
CA GLN A 174 27.13 10.70 1.36
C GLN A 174 27.96 11.55 2.33
N ARG A 175 28.75 10.88 3.17
CA ARG A 175 29.70 11.52 4.08
C ARG A 175 30.99 10.73 4.11
N ILE A 176 32.12 11.44 4.06
CA ILE A 176 33.45 10.87 4.24
C ILE A 176 33.81 10.97 5.72
N LEU A 177 34.19 9.85 6.32
CA LEU A 177 34.68 9.75 7.69
C LEU A 177 36.16 9.38 7.67
N ASP A 178 36.92 9.84 8.67
CA ASP A 178 38.28 9.38 8.91
C ASP A 178 38.28 8.03 9.63
N ALA A 179 39.48 7.57 10.01
CA ALA A 179 39.65 6.28 10.69
C ALA A 179 39.04 6.23 12.10
N ASP A 180 38.87 7.38 12.75
CA ASP A 180 38.28 7.51 14.09
C ASP A 180 36.75 7.71 14.02
N GLY A 181 36.19 7.82 12.80
CA GLY A 181 34.77 8.00 12.55
C GLY A 181 34.34 9.48 12.52
N GLU A 182 35.28 10.41 12.51
CA GLU A 182 35.00 11.84 12.47
C GLU A 182 34.76 12.32 11.02
N PRO A 183 33.79 13.21 10.77
CA PRO A 183 33.52 13.74 9.43
C PRO A 183 34.71 14.52 8.84
N VAL A 184 35.23 14.06 7.70
CA VAL A 184 36.31 14.76 6.97
C VAL A 184 35.76 15.93 6.15
N SER A 185 34.51 15.83 5.70
CA SER A 185 33.82 16.86 4.94
C SER A 185 32.36 16.99 5.38
N GLY A 186 31.73 18.08 4.93
CA GLY A 186 30.27 18.19 4.97
C GLY A 186 29.62 17.02 4.21
N ALA A 187 28.40 16.68 4.61
CA ALA A 187 27.63 15.69 3.90
C ALA A 187 27.07 16.24 2.58
N GLU A 188 27.12 15.42 1.54
CA GLU A 188 26.49 15.68 0.26
C GLU A 188 25.10 15.06 0.25
N TYR A 189 24.12 15.84 -0.19
CA TYR A 189 22.72 15.42 -0.29
C TYR A 189 22.27 15.54 -1.75
N GLU A 190 21.73 14.46 -2.30
CA GLU A 190 21.16 14.44 -3.64
C GLU A 190 19.71 13.98 -3.57
N GLU A 191 18.77 14.79 -4.06
CA GLU A 191 17.38 14.37 -4.22
C GLU A 191 17.24 13.46 -5.43
N VAL A 192 16.76 12.24 -5.21
CA VAL A 192 16.59 11.21 -6.23
C VAL A 192 15.13 10.76 -6.28
N ARG A 193 14.65 10.48 -7.50
CA ARG A 193 13.28 10.00 -7.74
C ARG A 193 13.30 8.59 -8.29
N TYR A 194 12.66 7.67 -7.58
CA TYR A 194 12.53 6.28 -7.99
C TYR A 194 11.11 5.98 -8.45
N PHE A 195 11.01 5.17 -9.51
CA PHE A 195 9.76 4.58 -9.96
C PHE A 195 9.90 3.06 -9.83
N GLY A 196 9.05 2.42 -9.06
CA GLY A 196 9.09 0.97 -8.89
C GLY A 196 8.61 0.53 -7.52
N ARG A 197 9.19 -0.57 -7.02
CA ARG A 197 8.76 -1.23 -5.77
C ARG A 197 9.60 -0.88 -4.53
N HIS A 198 10.91 -0.66 -4.69
CA HIS A 198 11.83 -0.38 -3.60
C HIS A 198 12.88 0.64 -4.07
N PRO A 199 12.94 1.84 -3.48
CA PRO A 199 13.95 2.85 -3.82
C PRO A 199 15.36 2.44 -3.37
N PHE A 200 15.50 1.73 -2.24
CA PHE A 200 16.79 1.28 -1.73
C PHE A 200 16.88 -0.24 -1.74
N ARG A 201 17.92 -0.76 -2.38
CA ARG A 201 18.20 -2.20 -2.43
C ARG A 201 19.59 -2.47 -1.93
N SER A 202 19.69 -3.49 -1.10
CA SER A 202 20.95 -4.10 -0.73
C SER A 202 21.57 -4.83 -1.91
N ILE A 203 22.81 -5.28 -1.73
CA ILE A 203 23.46 -6.20 -2.64
C ILE A 203 22.69 -7.54 -2.67
N PRO A 204 22.85 -8.37 -3.73
CA PRO A 204 22.11 -9.61 -3.85
C PRO A 204 22.18 -10.49 -2.59
N THR A 205 21.05 -11.07 -2.19
CA THR A 205 20.92 -11.85 -0.95
C THR A 205 21.98 -12.96 -0.83
N ARG A 206 22.36 -13.59 -1.94
CA ARG A 206 23.41 -14.62 -1.95
C ARG A 206 24.77 -14.09 -1.47
N ASP A 207 25.07 -12.83 -1.79
CA ASP A 207 26.33 -12.18 -1.44
C ASP A 207 26.30 -11.76 0.05
N LEU A 208 25.12 -11.36 0.56
CA LEU A 208 24.90 -11.12 2.00
C LEU A 208 24.96 -12.39 2.86
N ILE A 209 24.46 -13.52 2.37
CA ILE A 209 24.52 -14.80 3.11
C ILE A 209 25.97 -15.23 3.34
N LEU A 210 26.85 -14.98 2.36
CA LEU A 210 28.26 -15.38 2.42
C LEU A 210 29.13 -14.36 3.15
N GLY A 211 28.93 -13.07 2.88
CA GLY A 211 29.80 -12.00 3.40
C GLY A 211 29.22 -11.21 4.57
N GLY A 212 27.95 -11.40 4.91
CA GLY A 212 27.24 -10.58 5.90
C GLY A 212 26.98 -9.15 5.40
N PHE A 213 26.49 -8.30 6.32
CA PHE A 213 26.21 -6.87 6.06
C PHE A 213 27.46 -5.98 6.14
N VAL A 214 28.60 -6.52 6.56
CA VAL A 214 29.87 -5.79 6.68
C VAL A 214 30.93 -6.57 5.91
N GLN A 215 31.40 -6.02 4.79
CA GLN A 215 32.32 -6.71 3.88
C GLN A 215 33.54 -5.87 3.60
N GLN A 216 34.70 -6.52 3.47
CA GLN A 216 35.94 -5.85 3.06
C GLN A 216 36.05 -5.87 1.53
N VAL A 217 35.87 -4.70 0.90
CA VAL A 217 35.85 -4.54 -0.56
C VAL A 217 36.92 -3.52 -0.96
N SER A 218 37.86 -3.93 -1.81
CA SER A 218 38.95 -3.06 -2.31
C SER A 218 39.76 -2.37 -1.20
N GLY A 219 39.98 -3.05 -0.08
CA GLY A 219 40.73 -2.53 1.06
C GLY A 219 39.92 -1.61 2.00
N ALA A 220 38.64 -1.36 1.72
CA ALA A 220 37.74 -0.61 2.59
C ALA A 220 36.68 -1.52 3.23
N ILE A 221 36.14 -1.11 4.38
CA ILE A 221 34.97 -1.77 4.98
C ILE A 221 33.70 -1.13 4.41
N GLN A 222 32.89 -1.92 3.73
CA GLN A 222 31.57 -1.52 3.25
C GLN A 222 30.48 -2.08 4.15
N TYR A 223 29.55 -1.20 4.52
CA TYR A 223 28.38 -1.52 5.33
C TYR A 223 27.15 -1.48 4.41
N TYR A 224 26.43 -2.60 4.33
CA TYR A 224 25.19 -2.70 3.56
C TYR A 224 23.99 -2.64 4.50
N GLY A 225 22.99 -1.82 4.15
CA GLY A 225 21.70 -1.83 4.83
C GLY A 225 20.76 -2.89 4.23
N PRO A 226 19.68 -3.26 4.94
CA PRO A 226 18.60 -4.04 4.36
C PRO A 226 17.85 -3.24 3.27
N ASP A 227 17.09 -3.95 2.43
CA ASP A 227 16.19 -3.32 1.45
C ASP A 227 15.18 -2.39 2.15
N ALA A 228 14.87 -1.24 1.56
CA ALA A 228 13.92 -0.24 2.07
C ALA A 228 13.13 0.44 0.94
#